data_AF-A0A3R8U971-F1
#
_entry.id   AF-A0A3R8U971-F1
#
_cell.length_a   1.000
_cell.length_b   1.000
_cell.length_c   1.000
_cell.angle_alpha   90.00
_cell.angle_beta   90.00
_cell.angle_gamma   90.00
#
_symmetry.space_group_name_H-M   'P 1'
#
loop_
_entity.id
_entity.type
_entity.pdbx_description
1 polymer ?
#
loop_
_entity_poly.entity_id
_entity_poly.type
_entity_poly.pdbx_seq_one_letter_code
_entity_poly.pdbx_strand_id
1 'polypeptide(L)'
;MWTGWSNASAGCGQGTHDPLGASWLAKRPLRPWGSEAGSDPSHIDACRFDFEIRALPALDPWQVAEQLRDYAEHALLPAMRAVSGQSDIRFTELSSYPGLVTAAHSQAAQWVAQFSGCAEFGTVAFGTEGGLFDQAGIPTVVCGPGSMDQGHKPDEYVSIAQLDACDRMLERVLAFVCAA
;
A
#
# COMPACT_ATOMS: atom_id res chain seq x y z
N MET A 1 -9.39 -0.86 -3.99
CA MET A 1 -10.25 -1.08 -2.81
C MET A 1 -9.98 -2.50 -2.34
N TRP A 2 -9.10 -2.64 -1.35
CA TRP A 2 -8.46 -3.90 -0.96
C TRP A 2 -9.22 -4.54 0.20
N THR A 3 -9.77 -5.75 0.05
CA THR A 3 -10.56 -6.36 1.13
C THR A 3 -9.66 -7.08 2.12
N GLY A 4 -9.92 -6.84 3.41
CA GLY A 4 -9.41 -7.70 4.48
C GLY A 4 -8.68 -6.97 5.60
N TRP A 5 -9.15 -5.81 6.06
CA TRP A 5 -8.76 -5.25 7.35
C TRP A 5 -9.92 -5.37 8.34
N SER A 6 -9.70 -6.05 9.47
CA SER A 6 -10.64 -6.08 10.61
C SER A 6 -9.93 -5.52 11.84
N ASN A 7 -10.56 -4.53 12.47
CA ASN A 7 -10.04 -3.90 13.69
C ASN A 7 -10.49 -4.72 14.92
N ALA A 8 -9.54 -5.22 15.69
CA ALA A 8 -9.81 -6.04 16.88
C ALA A 8 -10.27 -5.24 18.11
N SER A 9 -10.52 -3.93 18.01
CA SER A 9 -10.66 -3.11 19.23
C SER A 9 -11.43 -1.77 19.14
N ALA A 10 -11.88 -1.33 17.97
CA ALA A 10 -12.75 -0.16 17.86
C ALA A 10 -14.15 -0.60 17.45
N GLY A 11 -15.18 -0.08 18.11
CA GLY A 11 -16.57 -0.26 17.68
C GLY A 11 -16.72 0.03 16.19
N CYS A 12 -17.68 -0.64 15.56
CA CYS A 12 -17.88 -0.66 14.13
C CYS A 12 -17.81 0.73 13.49
N GLY A 13 -16.70 0.97 12.78
CA GLY A 13 -16.32 2.25 12.21
C GLY A 13 -16.54 2.24 10.70
N GLN A 14 -17.24 3.26 10.20
CA GLN A 14 -17.64 3.40 8.82
C GLN A 14 -16.43 3.68 7.91
N GLY A 15 -16.11 2.75 7.02
CA GLY A 15 -15.18 3.01 5.92
C GLY A 15 -15.80 4.01 4.93
N THR A 16 -15.13 5.14 4.69
CA THR A 16 -15.53 6.09 3.66
C THR A 16 -15.11 5.60 2.27
N HIS A 17 -16.07 5.49 1.35
CA HIS A 17 -15.84 5.18 -0.06
C HIS A 17 -15.35 6.43 -0.81
N ASP A 18 -14.19 6.34 -1.47
CA ASP A 18 -13.73 7.30 -2.48
C ASP A 18 -14.11 6.78 -3.89
N PRO A 19 -14.95 7.49 -4.67
CA PRO A 19 -15.47 7.03 -5.96
C PRO A 19 -14.53 7.22 -7.17
N LEU A 20 -13.30 7.74 -7.02
CA LEU A 20 -12.49 8.20 -8.18
C LEU A 20 -11.33 7.29 -8.64
N GLY A 21 -11.16 6.09 -8.07
CA GLY A 21 -10.56 4.95 -8.77
C GLY A 21 -9.08 4.99 -9.19
N ALA A 22 -8.32 6.04 -8.88
CA ALA A 22 -6.85 6.04 -8.85
C ALA A 22 -6.35 7.26 -8.06
N SER A 23 -5.63 7.02 -6.94
CA SER A 23 -4.99 8.09 -6.18
C SER A 23 -3.52 8.21 -6.58
N TRP A 24 -3.12 9.38 -7.09
CA TRP A 24 -1.74 9.71 -7.40
C TRP A 24 -1.09 10.37 -6.19
N LEU A 25 -0.03 9.75 -5.65
CA LEU A 25 0.82 10.38 -4.64
C LEU A 25 2.25 10.38 -5.16
N ALA A 26 2.70 11.53 -5.65
CA ALA A 26 4.12 11.81 -5.73
C ALA A 26 4.65 11.89 -4.30
N LYS A 27 5.29 10.82 -3.82
CA LYS A 27 5.69 10.71 -2.41
C LYS A 27 6.84 11.64 -2.03
N ARG A 28 7.60 12.12 -3.01
CA ARG A 28 8.76 13.00 -2.77
C ARG A 28 8.81 14.12 -3.83
N PRO A 29 9.02 15.39 -3.42
CA PRO A 29 9.27 16.45 -4.37
C PRO A 29 10.54 16.17 -5.18
N LEU A 30 10.64 16.79 -6.37
CA LEU A 30 11.82 16.77 -7.24
C LEU A 30 13.07 16.95 -6.40
N ARG A 31 13.93 15.92 -6.34
CA ARG A 31 15.28 16.08 -5.80
C ARG A 31 16.24 16.10 -7.00
N PRO A 32 16.93 17.22 -7.23
CA PRO A 32 18.11 17.22 -8.07
C PRO A 32 19.07 16.17 -7.54
N TRP A 33 19.61 15.33 -8.42
CA TRP A 33 20.76 14.50 -8.04
C TRP A 33 21.91 15.47 -7.74
N GLY A 34 22.22 15.62 -6.46
CA GLY A 34 23.08 16.68 -5.95
C GLY A 34 22.63 17.30 -4.61
N SER A 35 21.40 17.09 -4.15
CA SER A 35 20.99 17.57 -2.82
C SER A 35 21.48 16.70 -1.65
N GLU A 36 22.30 15.68 -1.90
CA GLU A 36 23.19 15.15 -0.85
C GLU A 36 24.25 16.21 -0.58
N ALA A 37 24.51 16.52 0.69
CA ALA A 37 25.41 17.61 1.08
C ALA A 37 26.72 17.59 0.25
N GLY A 38 26.86 18.54 -0.70
CA GLY A 38 28.11 18.71 -1.46
C GLY A 38 28.03 19.05 -2.96
N SER A 39 26.86 19.06 -3.64
CA SER A 39 26.83 19.51 -5.04
C SER A 39 26.55 21.01 -5.20
N ASP A 40 27.15 21.62 -6.23
CA ASP A 40 26.96 23.01 -6.62
C ASP A 40 25.53 23.23 -7.18
N PRO A 41 24.70 24.10 -6.56
CA PRO A 41 23.35 24.37 -7.03
C PRO A 41 23.25 25.00 -8.44
N SER A 42 24.38 25.42 -9.03
CA SER A 42 24.42 25.94 -10.41
C SER A 42 24.48 24.86 -11.50
N HIS A 43 24.67 23.58 -11.15
CA HIS A 43 24.78 22.48 -12.09
C HIS A 43 23.91 21.28 -11.66
N ILE A 44 22.73 21.15 -12.25
CA ILE A 44 21.83 19.99 -12.04
C ILE A 44 21.93 19.07 -13.25
N ASP A 45 22.71 18.00 -13.13
CA ASP A 45 22.95 17.05 -14.24
C ASP A 45 21.95 15.89 -14.28
N ALA A 46 21.14 15.72 -13.22
CA ALA A 46 20.05 14.75 -13.20
C ALA A 46 18.94 15.14 -12.22
N CYS A 47 17.72 14.70 -12.51
CA CYS A 47 16.55 14.87 -11.66
C CYS A 47 15.87 13.52 -11.47
N ARG A 48 15.37 13.25 -10.25
CA ARG A 48 14.62 12.04 -9.92
C ARG A 48 13.30 12.38 -9.25
N PHE A 49 12.28 11.61 -9.60
CA PHE A 49 10.99 11.57 -8.92
C PHE A 49 10.61 10.11 -8.66
N ASP A 50 10.02 9.87 -7.49
CA ASP A 50 9.42 8.58 -7.16
C ASP A 50 7.90 8.74 -7.23
N PHE A 51 7.23 7.79 -7.90
CA PHE A 51 5.77 7.75 -8.02
C PHE A 51 5.26 6.37 -7.60
N GLU A 52 4.01 6.33 -7.17
CA GLU A 52 3.30 5.09 -6.82
C GLU A 52 1.99 5.03 -7.61
N ILE A 53 1.66 3.86 -8.14
CA ILE A 53 0.40 3.58 -8.81
C ILE A 53 -0.42 2.66 -7.90
N ARG A 54 -1.61 3.10 -7.52
CA ARG A 54 -2.58 2.28 -6.79
C ARG A 54 -3.82 2.09 -7.66
N ALA A 55 -4.02 0.85 -8.11
CA ALA A 55 -5.15 0.49 -8.95
C ALA A 55 -6.30 -0.11 -8.13
N LEU A 56 -7.53 0.02 -8.66
CA LEU A 56 -8.65 -0.81 -8.20
C LEU A 56 -8.43 -2.27 -8.62
N PRO A 57 -9.03 -3.27 -7.93
CA PRO A 57 -8.78 -4.69 -8.22
C PRO A 57 -9.07 -5.12 -9.66
N ALA A 58 -9.96 -4.41 -10.36
CA ALA A 58 -10.33 -4.70 -11.75
C ALA A 58 -9.40 -4.04 -12.79
N LEU A 59 -8.43 -3.23 -12.36
CA LEU A 59 -7.53 -2.48 -13.23
C LEU A 59 -6.11 -3.01 -13.08
N ASP A 60 -5.43 -3.17 -14.21
CA ASP A 60 -4.00 -3.48 -14.22
C ASP A 60 -3.19 -2.19 -13.98
N PRO A 61 -2.47 -2.07 -12.85
CA PRO A 61 -1.66 -0.89 -12.55
C PRO A 61 -0.56 -0.65 -13.60
N TRP A 62 -0.09 -1.69 -14.28
CA TRP A 62 0.95 -1.56 -15.30
C TRP A 62 0.50 -0.77 -16.51
N GLN A 63 -0.79 -0.77 -16.84
CA GLN A 63 -1.31 0.04 -17.95
C GLN A 63 -0.98 1.51 -17.79
N VAL A 64 -0.96 2.03 -16.55
CA VAL A 64 -0.64 3.45 -16.35
C VAL A 64 0.86 3.70 -16.34
N ALA A 65 1.66 2.75 -15.86
CA ALA A 65 3.12 2.83 -15.96
C ALA A 65 3.56 2.84 -17.43
N GLU A 66 2.95 2.00 -18.27
CA GLU A 66 3.22 1.95 -19.70
C GLU A 66 2.78 3.23 -20.42
N GLN A 67 1.61 3.79 -20.11
CA GLN A 67 1.21 5.10 -20.66
C GLN A 67 2.20 6.22 -20.30
N LEU A 68 2.74 6.21 -19.08
CA LEU A 68 3.75 7.18 -18.65
C LEU A 68 5.07 6.98 -19.41
N ARG A 69 5.48 5.72 -19.61
CA ARG A 69 6.67 5.36 -20.40
C ARG A 69 6.50 5.81 -21.86
N ASP A 70 5.36 5.53 -22.46
CA ASP A 70 5.05 5.92 -23.83
C ASP A 70 5.12 7.43 -24.01
N TYR A 71 4.54 8.20 -23.09
CA TYR A 71 4.63 9.66 -23.10
C TYR A 71 6.07 10.15 -22.94
N ALA A 72 6.83 9.55 -22.03
CA ALA A 72 8.22 9.92 -21.79
C ALA A 72 9.09 9.65 -23.04
N GLU A 73 8.92 8.51 -23.69
CA GLU A 73 9.72 8.10 -24.84
C GLU A 73 9.35 8.84 -26.13
N HIS A 74 8.05 9.04 -26.38
CA HIS A 74 7.57 9.56 -27.67
C HIS A 74 7.33 11.07 -27.69
N ALA A 75 7.10 11.70 -26.54
CA ALA A 75 6.85 13.15 -26.45
C ALA A 75 7.96 13.90 -25.70
N LEU A 76 8.31 13.45 -24.49
CA LEU A 76 9.19 14.22 -23.62
C LEU A 76 10.67 14.10 -23.99
N LEU A 77 11.17 12.89 -24.21
CA LEU A 77 12.58 12.63 -24.53
C LEU A 77 13.02 13.32 -25.83
N PRO A 78 12.25 13.33 -26.94
CA PRO A 78 12.59 14.11 -28.12
C PRO A 78 12.69 15.61 -27.84
N ALA A 79 11.76 16.17 -27.05
CA ALA A 79 11.78 17.58 -26.67
C ALA A 79 13.00 17.93 -25.80
N MET A 80 13.38 17.06 -24.86
CA MET A 80 14.59 17.22 -24.04
C MET A 80 15.86 17.15 -24.90
N ARG A 81 15.94 16.19 -25.84
CA ARG A 81 17.10 16.03 -26.74
C ARG A 81 17.27 17.19 -27.73
N ALA A 82 16.20 17.88 -28.09
CA ALA A 82 16.28 19.12 -28.88
C ALA A 82 16.99 20.26 -28.12
N VAL A 83 16.94 20.26 -26.79
CA VAL A 83 17.67 21.21 -25.94
C VAL A 83 19.09 20.72 -25.63
N SER A 84 19.24 19.43 -25.28
CA SER A 84 20.53 18.80 -25.00
C SER A 84 20.55 17.34 -25.47
N GLY A 85 21.33 17.05 -26.51
CA GLY A 85 21.36 15.73 -27.17
C GLY A 85 21.83 14.57 -26.29
N GLN A 86 22.43 14.83 -25.12
CA GLN A 86 22.83 13.81 -24.14
C GLN A 86 21.71 13.44 -23.15
N SER A 87 20.51 14.05 -23.27
CA SER A 87 19.39 13.80 -22.37
C SER A 87 18.86 12.37 -22.49
N ASP A 88 18.48 11.80 -21.34
CA ASP A 88 17.96 10.44 -21.20
C ASP A 88 16.87 10.40 -20.12
N ILE A 89 15.96 9.42 -20.19
CA ILE A 89 14.94 9.15 -19.18
C ILE A 89 15.00 7.66 -18.83
N ARG A 90 15.06 7.35 -17.53
CA ARG A 90 15.10 5.96 -17.05
C ARG A 90 14.00 5.71 -16.05
N PHE A 91 13.33 4.57 -16.22
CA PHE A 91 12.35 4.05 -15.28
C PHE A 91 12.97 2.88 -14.53
N THR A 92 12.80 2.86 -13.21
CA THR A 92 13.21 1.74 -12.37
C THR A 92 12.07 1.42 -11.44
N GLU A 93 11.60 0.18 -11.49
CA GLU A 93 10.63 -0.31 -10.51
C GLU A 93 11.34 -0.43 -9.16
N LEU A 94 10.79 0.23 -8.15
CA LEU A 94 11.34 0.18 -6.78
C LEU A 94 10.73 -0.97 -5.97
N SER A 95 9.45 -1.23 -6.18
CA SER A 95 8.66 -2.20 -5.45
C SER A 95 7.34 -2.43 -6.17
N SER A 96 6.91 -3.69 -6.21
CA SER A 96 5.56 -4.08 -6.59
C SER A 96 5.15 -5.29 -5.74
N TYR A 97 3.90 -5.31 -5.34
CA TYR A 97 3.26 -6.46 -4.71
C TYR A 97 1.79 -6.48 -5.17
N PRO A 98 1.23 -7.68 -5.36
CA PRO A 98 -0.16 -7.79 -5.75
C PRO A 98 -1.07 -7.30 -4.63
N GLY A 99 -2.27 -6.95 -5.03
CA GLY A 99 -3.37 -6.70 -4.11
C GLY A 99 -3.76 -7.89 -3.27
N LEU A 100 -4.33 -7.63 -2.10
CA LEU A 100 -5.10 -8.64 -1.36
C LEU A 100 -6.60 -8.44 -1.61
N VAL A 101 -7.27 -9.51 -2.05
CA VAL A 101 -8.73 -9.56 -2.15
C VAL A 101 -9.23 -10.84 -1.50
N THR A 102 -9.57 -10.75 -0.22
CA THR A 102 -10.14 -11.87 0.53
C THR A 102 -11.65 -11.78 0.58
N ALA A 103 -12.35 -12.86 0.22
CA ALA A 103 -13.79 -12.93 0.33
C ALA A 103 -14.22 -12.96 1.81
N ALA A 104 -15.21 -12.14 2.20
CA ALA A 104 -15.70 -12.07 3.58
C ALA A 104 -16.28 -13.41 4.09
N HIS A 105 -16.73 -14.28 3.20
CA HIS A 105 -17.24 -15.61 3.51
C HIS A 105 -16.16 -16.71 3.44
N SER A 106 -14.90 -16.36 3.18
CA SER A 106 -13.79 -17.33 3.18
C SER A 106 -13.55 -17.91 4.57
N GLN A 107 -13.00 -19.12 4.63
CA GLN A 107 -12.65 -19.76 5.90
C GLN A 107 -11.66 -18.92 6.72
N ALA A 108 -10.65 -18.33 6.07
CA ALA A 108 -9.70 -17.44 6.74
C ALA A 108 -10.38 -16.22 7.37
N ALA A 109 -11.31 -15.58 6.66
CA ALA A 109 -12.10 -14.47 7.20
C ALA A 109 -12.96 -14.90 8.40
N GLN A 110 -13.63 -16.05 8.30
CA GLN A 110 -14.44 -16.60 9.39
C GLN A 110 -13.61 -16.91 10.64
N TRP A 111 -12.44 -17.51 10.48
CA TRP A 111 -11.51 -17.77 11.59
C TRP A 111 -11.03 -16.47 12.24
N VAL A 112 -10.61 -15.49 11.46
CA VAL A 112 -10.21 -14.18 12.02
C VAL A 112 -11.37 -13.54 12.77
N ALA A 113 -12.60 -13.58 12.25
CA ALA A 113 -13.75 -13.04 12.97
C ALA A 113 -14.03 -13.76 14.29
N GLN A 114 -13.88 -15.08 14.32
CA GLN A 114 -14.00 -15.88 15.54
C GLN A 114 -12.90 -15.53 16.56
N PHE A 115 -11.66 -15.38 16.10
CA PHE A 115 -10.53 -15.09 16.97
C PHE A 115 -10.49 -13.64 17.42
N SER A 116 -10.92 -12.67 16.60
CA SER A 116 -10.95 -11.26 16.98
C SER A 116 -12.21 -10.90 17.78
N GLY A 117 -13.30 -11.66 17.60
CA GLY A 117 -14.64 -11.29 18.08
C GLY A 117 -15.31 -10.20 17.22
N CYS A 118 -14.77 -9.90 16.04
CA CYS A 118 -15.25 -8.88 15.12
C CYS A 118 -15.56 -9.49 13.74
N ALA A 119 -16.83 -9.48 13.35
CA ALA A 119 -17.29 -9.99 12.05
C ALA A 119 -17.31 -8.93 10.95
N GLU A 120 -16.84 -7.72 11.25
CA GLU A 120 -16.79 -6.64 10.28
C GLU A 120 -15.47 -6.63 9.53
N PHE A 121 -15.59 -6.51 8.21
CA PHE A 121 -14.48 -6.44 7.29
C PHE A 121 -14.51 -5.11 6.55
N GLY A 122 -13.39 -4.41 6.62
CA GLY A 122 -13.15 -3.19 5.88
C GLY A 122 -12.22 -3.40 4.70
N THR A 123 -12.11 -2.32 3.93
CA THR A 123 -11.06 -2.17 2.93
C THR A 123 -10.17 -1.02 3.32
N VAL A 124 -8.87 -1.17 3.09
CA VAL A 124 -7.89 -0.10 3.31
C VAL A 124 -7.29 0.32 2.00
N ALA A 125 -6.79 1.55 1.92
CA ALA A 125 -6.20 2.12 0.70
C ALA A 125 -4.67 2.13 0.74
N PHE A 126 -4.04 1.28 1.56
CA PHE A 126 -2.58 1.06 1.60
C PHE A 126 -2.26 -0.41 1.32
N GLY A 127 -1.03 -0.62 0.86
CA GLY A 127 -0.53 -1.95 0.56
C GLY A 127 0.01 -2.68 1.78
N THR A 128 -0.09 -4.00 1.73
CA THR A 128 0.54 -4.93 2.67
C THR A 128 1.13 -6.09 1.87
N GLU A 129 1.96 -6.89 2.51
CA GLU A 129 2.51 -8.13 1.97
C GLU A 129 1.43 -9.23 1.79
N GLY A 130 0.19 -8.97 2.25
CA GLY A 130 -0.92 -9.91 2.22
C GLY A 130 -1.20 -10.50 0.83
N GLY A 131 -1.10 -9.69 -0.22
CA GLY A 131 -1.32 -10.16 -1.58
C GLY A 131 -0.26 -11.17 -2.05
N LEU A 132 0.98 -11.08 -1.55
CA LEU A 132 2.03 -12.04 -1.90
C LEU A 132 1.72 -13.44 -1.35
N PHE A 133 1.18 -13.51 -0.13
CA PHE A 133 0.76 -14.77 0.47
C PHE A 133 -0.44 -15.37 -0.27
N ASP A 134 -1.42 -14.54 -0.64
CA ASP A 134 -2.57 -14.99 -1.44
C ASP A 134 -2.15 -15.50 -2.82
N GLN A 135 -1.24 -14.80 -3.51
CA GLN A 135 -0.65 -15.25 -4.77
C GLN A 135 0.12 -16.57 -4.63
N ALA A 136 0.74 -16.81 -3.47
CA ALA A 136 1.40 -18.07 -3.14
C ALA A 136 0.41 -19.21 -2.79
N GLY A 137 -0.89 -18.95 -2.83
CA GLY A 137 -1.95 -19.92 -2.52
C GLY A 137 -2.28 -20.06 -1.04
N ILE A 138 -1.84 -19.10 -0.21
CA ILE A 138 -2.11 -19.09 1.24
C ILE A 138 -3.28 -18.14 1.51
N PRO A 139 -4.45 -18.64 1.97
CA PRO A 139 -5.57 -17.78 2.32
C PRO A 139 -5.18 -16.74 3.37
N THR A 140 -5.30 -15.46 3.04
CA THR A 140 -4.71 -14.36 3.83
C THR A 140 -5.75 -13.33 4.26
N VAL A 141 -5.64 -12.81 5.47
CA VAL A 141 -6.45 -11.70 6.00
C VAL A 141 -5.51 -10.81 6.81
N VAL A 142 -5.65 -9.49 6.71
CA VAL A 142 -4.92 -8.55 7.55
C VAL A 142 -5.79 -8.17 8.75
N CYS A 143 -5.24 -8.30 9.96
CA CYS A 143 -5.91 -7.89 11.17
C CYS A 143 -4.89 -7.42 12.20
N GLY A 144 -5.33 -6.59 13.13
CA GLY A 144 -4.46 -6.08 14.18
C GLY A 144 -5.13 -5.01 15.04
N PRO A 145 -4.48 -4.63 16.14
CA PRO A 145 -4.92 -3.52 16.98
C PRO A 145 -4.63 -2.17 16.30
N GLY A 146 -5.25 -1.11 16.81
CA GLY A 146 -5.02 0.25 16.34
C GLY A 146 -6.12 0.75 15.40
N SER A 147 -5.91 1.93 14.81
CA SER A 147 -6.78 2.49 13.77
C SER A 147 -5.94 3.24 12.76
N MET A 148 -6.31 3.13 11.49
CA MET A 148 -5.69 3.91 10.42
C MET A 148 -6.09 5.38 10.45
N ASP A 149 -7.11 5.74 11.23
CA ASP A 149 -7.35 7.13 11.59
C ASP A 149 -6.17 7.71 12.36
N GLN A 150 -5.32 6.89 13.01
CA GLN A 150 -4.14 7.33 13.78
C GLN A 150 -2.80 6.88 13.19
N GLY A 151 -2.80 5.95 12.23
CA GLY A 151 -1.59 5.49 11.56
C GLY A 151 -0.94 6.57 10.68
N HIS A 152 0.39 6.55 10.60
CA HIS A 152 1.21 7.49 9.81
C HIS A 152 1.02 8.96 10.20
N LYS A 153 0.70 9.23 11.47
CA LYS A 153 0.63 10.57 12.04
C LYS A 153 1.77 10.78 13.05
N PRO A 154 2.23 12.02 13.30
CA PRO A 154 3.30 12.28 14.26
C PRO A 154 3.01 11.77 15.68
N ASP A 155 1.74 11.70 16.04
CA ASP A 155 1.20 11.23 17.31
C ASP A 155 0.60 9.81 17.21
N GLU A 156 1.05 9.00 16.25
CA GLU A 156 0.63 7.61 16.10
C GLU A 156 0.77 6.82 17.41
N TYR A 157 -0.31 6.13 17.80
CA TYR A 157 -0.31 5.26 18.98
C TYR A 157 -1.27 4.08 18.81
N VAL A 158 -1.02 3.05 19.62
CA VAL A 158 -1.97 1.98 19.93
C VAL A 158 -2.18 1.98 21.43
N SER A 159 -3.43 1.98 21.89
CA SER A 159 -3.70 2.01 23.33
C SER A 159 -3.49 0.63 23.98
N ILE A 160 -3.19 0.63 25.27
CA ILE A 160 -2.98 -0.59 26.06
C ILE A 160 -4.18 -1.54 25.93
N ALA A 161 -5.41 -1.02 26.00
CA ALA A 161 -6.62 -1.83 25.86
C ALA A 161 -6.72 -2.54 24.49
N GLN A 162 -6.18 -1.96 23.42
CA GLN A 162 -6.14 -2.58 22.10
C GLN A 162 -5.07 -3.67 22.03
N LEU A 163 -3.92 -3.47 22.69
CA LEU A 163 -2.90 -4.50 22.83
C LEU A 163 -3.44 -5.69 23.64
N ASP A 164 -4.10 -5.45 24.77
CA ASP A 164 -4.72 -6.52 25.57
C ASP A 164 -5.77 -7.30 24.75
N ALA A 165 -6.50 -6.63 23.85
CA ALA A 165 -7.45 -7.28 22.95
C ALA A 165 -6.75 -8.15 21.90
N CYS A 166 -5.63 -7.67 21.35
CA CYS A 166 -4.78 -8.43 20.44
C CYS A 166 -4.21 -9.69 21.12
N ASP A 167 -3.71 -9.56 22.35
CA ASP A 167 -3.17 -10.69 23.12
C ASP A 167 -4.24 -11.78 23.32
N ARG A 168 -5.45 -11.38 23.74
CA ARG A 168 -6.59 -12.31 23.87
C ARG A 168 -6.96 -12.98 22.54
N MET A 169 -6.81 -12.28 21.41
CA MET A 169 -7.04 -12.87 20.09
C MET A 169 -5.96 -13.91 19.78
N LEU A 170 -4.69 -13.59 20.00
CA LEU A 170 -3.57 -14.51 19.78
C LEU A 170 -3.65 -15.76 20.67
N GLU A 171 -4.11 -15.61 21.92
CA GLU A 171 -4.40 -16.75 22.82
C GLU A 171 -5.46 -17.68 22.23
N ARG A 172 -6.53 -17.15 21.62
CA ARG A 172 -7.55 -17.96 20.93
C ARG A 172 -6.99 -18.68 19.71
N VAL A 173 -6.11 -18.04 18.94
CA VAL A 173 -5.40 -18.67 17.83
C VAL A 173 -4.54 -19.83 18.34
N LEU A 174 -3.74 -19.60 19.38
CA LEU A 174 -2.88 -20.62 19.98
C LEU A 174 -3.70 -21.82 20.46
N ALA A 175 -4.80 -21.57 21.19
CA ALA A 175 -5.69 -22.62 21.66
C ALA A 175 -6.28 -23.44 20.51
N PHE A 176 -6.66 -22.79 19.41
CA PHE A 176 -7.16 -23.47 18.21
C PHE A 176 -6.10 -24.36 17.56
N VAL A 177 -4.88 -23.86 17.37
CA VAL A 177 -3.79 -24.61 16.71
C VAL A 177 -3.29 -25.77 17.57
N CYS A 178 -3.30 -25.64 18.90
CA CYS A 178 -2.89 -26.72 19.80
C CYS A 178 -3.96 -27.80 20.03
N ALA A 179 -5.24 -27.48 19.75
CA ALA A 179 -6.35 -28.43 19.89
C ALA A 179 -6.61 -29.25 18.60
N ALA A 180 -6.01 -28.85 17.47
CA ALA A 180 -6.08 -29.52 16.19
C ALA A 180 -4.97 -30.57 16.03
#